data_AF-A0A1H3FI49-F1
#
_entry.id   AF-A0A1H3FI49-F1
#
_cell.length_a   1.000
_cell.length_b   1.000
_cell.length_c   1.000
_cell.angle_alpha   90.00
_cell.angle_beta   90.00
_cell.angle_gamma   90.00
#
_symmetry.space_group_name_H-M   'P 1'
#
loop_
_entity.id
_entity.type
_entity.pdbx_description
1 polymer ?
#
loop_
_entity_poly.entity_id
_entity_poly.type
_entity_poly.pdbx_seq_one_letter_code
_entity_poly.pdbx_strand_id
1 'polypeptide(L)'
;MPTRLYPIVIHRGDDGAFGAVFPDFPGFTNGATIEEVVTRASEALEAAFEAMLEDGEDAPAPTLAAEIEPDMRAGAECIAFAPVSLPGRSRRISVTLPEDLLERIDAVAGNRSRFLAEAASAALRSA
;
A
#
# COMPACT_ATOMS: atom_id res chain seq x y z
N MET A 1 6.65 -5.69 4.98
CA MET A 1 5.88 -4.44 5.03
C MET A 1 4.44 -4.83 5.34
N PRO A 2 3.72 -4.10 6.20
CA PRO A 2 2.33 -4.44 6.47
C PRO A 2 1.50 -4.25 5.20
N THR A 3 0.98 -5.34 4.66
CA THR A 3 0.05 -5.30 3.52
C THR A 3 -1.34 -4.98 4.04
N ARG A 4 -1.96 -3.94 3.49
CA ARG A 4 -3.37 -3.61 3.73
C ARG A 4 -4.20 -4.03 2.53
N LEU A 5 -5.45 -4.40 2.77
CA LEU A 5 -6.41 -4.76 1.72
C LEU A 5 -7.41 -3.63 1.56
N TYR A 6 -7.41 -2.99 0.39
CA TYR A 6 -8.38 -1.94 0.05
C TYR A 6 -9.46 -2.54 -0.84
N PRO A 7 -10.76 -2.34 -0.53
CA PRO A 7 -11.80 -2.80 -1.42
C PRO A 7 -11.78 -1.99 -2.71
N ILE A 8 -12.02 -2.67 -3.83
CA ILE A 8 -12.26 -2.05 -5.12
C ILE A 8 -13.56 -2.60 -5.67
N VAL A 9 -14.36 -1.73 -6.29
CA VAL A 9 -15.63 -2.14 -6.90
C VAL A 9 -15.41 -2.29 -8.39
N ILE A 10 -15.65 -3.49 -8.91
CA ILE A 10 -15.37 -3.84 -10.30
C ILE A 10 -16.67 -3.85 -11.10
N HIS A 11 -16.67 -3.12 -12.20
CA HIS A 11 -17.74 -3.05 -13.18
C HIS A 11 -17.27 -3.59 -14.53
N ARG A 12 -18.23 -4.03 -15.33
CA ARG A 12 -17.99 -4.45 -16.70
C ARG A 12 -18.54 -3.41 -17.67
N GLY A 13 -17.69 -2.95 -18.57
CA GLY A 13 -18.07 -2.06 -19.65
C GLY A 13 -18.79 -2.80 -20.78
N ASP A 14 -19.49 -2.05 -21.62
CA ASP A 14 -20.19 -2.58 -22.81
C ASP A 14 -19.22 -3.17 -23.85
N ASP A 15 -17.95 -2.74 -23.83
CA ASP A 15 -16.85 -3.28 -24.62
C ASP A 15 -16.29 -4.61 -24.09
N GLY A 16 -16.81 -5.07 -22.95
CA GLY A 16 -16.39 -6.29 -22.27
C GLY A 16 -15.15 -6.14 -21.40
N ALA A 17 -14.56 -4.95 -21.30
CA ALA A 17 -13.46 -4.65 -20.40
C ALA A 17 -13.94 -4.52 -18.95
N PHE A 18 -13.04 -4.77 -18.01
CA PHE A 18 -13.30 -4.56 -16.58
C PHE A 18 -12.72 -3.23 -16.13
N GLY A 19 -13.47 -2.52 -15.31
CA GLY A 19 -13.06 -1.27 -14.67
C GLY A 19 -13.22 -1.35 -13.17
N ALA A 20 -12.30 -0.77 -12.40
CA ALA A 20 -12.42 -0.65 -10.96
C ALA A 20 -12.47 0.81 -10.51
N VAL A 21 -13.40 1.08 -9.61
CA VAL A 21 -13.48 2.33 -8.84
C VAL A 21 -13.07 2.06 -7.40
N PHE A 22 -12.46 3.07 -6.77
CA PHE A 22 -11.98 2.98 -5.39
C PHE A 22 -12.91 3.78 -4.47
N PRO A 23 -13.40 3.18 -3.37
CA PRO A 23 -14.12 3.93 -2.34
C PRO A 23 -13.24 4.96 -1.63
N ASP A 24 -11.95 4.62 -1.45
CA ASP A 24 -11.02 5.34 -0.58
C ASP A 24 -10.18 6.40 -1.30
N PHE A 25 -10.21 6.42 -2.64
CA PHE A 25 -9.32 7.27 -3.44
C PHE A 25 -10.00 7.71 -4.74
N PRO A 26 -9.89 8.98 -5.14
CA PRO A 26 -10.37 9.43 -6.44
C PRO A 26 -9.46 8.87 -7.56
N GLY A 27 -9.85 7.73 -8.13
CA GLY A 27 -9.13 7.08 -9.21
C GLY A 27 -9.97 6.06 -9.96
N PHE A 28 -9.44 5.57 -11.07
CA PHE A 28 -10.02 4.48 -11.84
C PHE A 28 -8.90 3.67 -12.48
N THR A 29 -9.10 2.36 -12.56
CA THR A 29 -8.23 1.47 -13.35
C THR A 29 -9.06 0.52 -14.19
N ASN A 30 -8.46 -0.04 -15.23
CA ASN A 30 -9.13 -0.99 -16.11
C ASN A 30 -8.20 -2.13 -16.53
N GLY A 31 -8.77 -3.18 -17.09
CA GLY A 31 -8.06 -4.36 -17.57
C GLY A 31 -8.96 -5.29 -18.38
N ALA A 32 -8.33 -6.20 -19.10
CA ALA A 32 -9.03 -7.24 -19.85
C ALA A 32 -9.55 -8.35 -18.94
N THR A 33 -8.95 -8.53 -17.75
CA THR A 33 -9.42 -9.47 -16.72
C THR A 33 -9.51 -8.82 -15.34
N ILE A 34 -10.25 -9.46 -14.44
CA ILE A 34 -10.37 -9.03 -13.03
C ILE A 34 -8.99 -9.03 -12.35
N GLU A 35 -8.15 -10.02 -12.62
CA GLU A 35 -6.80 -10.12 -12.05
C GLU A 35 -5.90 -8.97 -12.49
N GLU A 36 -5.98 -8.58 -13.77
CA GLU A 36 -5.27 -7.41 -14.29
C GLU A 36 -5.76 -6.13 -13.63
N VAL A 37 -7.07 -5.97 -13.45
CA VAL A 37 -7.67 -4.84 -12.75
C VAL A 37 -7.19 -4.76 -11.30
N VAL A 38 -7.18 -5.87 -10.56
CA VAL A 38 -6.70 -5.91 -9.17
C VAL A 38 -5.21 -5.55 -9.11
N THR A 39 -4.40 -6.07 -10.02
CA THR A 39 -2.96 -5.79 -10.07
C THR A 39 -2.70 -4.30 -10.30
N ARG A 40 -3.36 -3.72 -11.30
CA ARG A 40 -3.23 -2.28 -11.59
C ARG A 40 -3.83 -1.41 -10.49
N ALA A 41 -4.89 -1.86 -9.84
CA ALA A 41 -5.47 -1.17 -8.69
C ALA A 41 -4.48 -1.09 -7.53
N SER A 42 -3.80 -2.20 -7.22
CA SER A 42 -2.73 -2.23 -6.23
C SER A 42 -1.62 -1.24 -6.55
N GLU A 43 -1.09 -1.25 -7.78
CA GLU A 43 -0.03 -0.33 -8.20
C GLU A 43 -0.47 1.14 -8.13
N ALA A 44 -1.70 1.44 -8.56
CA ALA A 44 -2.24 2.79 -8.52
C ALA A 44 -2.41 3.31 -7.07
N LEU A 45 -2.91 2.45 -6.17
CA LEU A 45 -3.05 2.80 -4.75
C LEU A 45 -1.70 2.98 -4.07
N GLU A 46 -0.74 2.10 -4.36
CA GLU A 46 0.63 2.23 -3.82
C GLU A 46 1.27 3.55 -4.23
N ALA A 47 1.22 3.89 -5.54
CA ALA A 47 1.76 5.16 -6.05
C ALA A 47 1.05 6.38 -5.45
N ALA A 48 -0.28 6.34 -5.34
CA ALA A 48 -1.06 7.42 -4.76
C ALA A 48 -0.70 7.66 -3.29
N PHE A 49 -0.61 6.58 -2.51
CA PHE A 49 -0.30 6.69 -1.10
C PHE A 49 1.17 7.01 -0.82
N GLU A 50 2.10 6.59 -1.69
CA GLU A 50 3.49 7.03 -1.62
C GLU A 50 3.59 8.54 -1.79
N ALA A 51 2.90 9.12 -2.78
CA ALA A 51 2.83 10.57 -2.95
C ALA A 51 2.23 11.28 -1.72
N MET A 52 1.14 10.76 -1.15
CA MET A 52 0.56 11.30 0.09
C MET A 52 1.56 11.28 1.25
N LEU A 53 2.34 10.19 1.39
CA LEU A 53 3.35 10.07 2.44
C LEU A 53 4.52 11.04 2.23
N GLU A 54 4.92 11.30 0.98
CA GLU A 54 5.94 12.30 0.64
C GLU A 54 5.49 13.72 1.02
N ASP A 55 4.21 14.02 0.85
CA ASP A 55 3.59 15.29 1.25
C ASP A 55 3.31 15.39 2.77
N GLY A 56 3.62 14.34 3.53
CA GLY A 56 3.42 14.27 4.98
C GLY A 56 2.00 13.91 5.40
N GLU A 57 1.14 13.53 4.47
CA GLU A 57 -0.22 13.05 4.71
C GLU A 57 -0.23 11.57 5.15
N ASP A 58 -1.37 11.09 5.65
CA ASP A 58 -1.56 9.68 6.02
C ASP A 58 -2.25 8.95 4.87
N ALA A 59 -1.80 7.75 4.55
CA ALA A 59 -2.60 6.85 3.73
C ALA A 59 -3.92 6.54 4.46
N PRO A 60 -5.09 6.70 3.80
CA PRO A 60 -6.40 6.49 4.41
C PRO A 60 -6.54 5.06 4.92
N ALA A 61 -7.37 4.85 5.94
CA ALA A 61 -7.76 3.50 6.33
C ALA A 61 -8.66 2.89 5.25
N PRO A 62 -8.54 1.57 4.95
CA PRO A 62 -9.40 0.94 3.97
C PRO A 62 -10.85 0.95 4.44
N THR A 63 -11.77 1.37 3.56
CA THR A 63 -13.21 1.29 3.80
C THR A 63 -13.61 -0.17 4.03
N LEU A 64 -14.53 -0.42 4.97
CA LEU A 64 -15.06 -1.76 5.14
C LEU A 64 -15.93 -2.13 3.94
N ALA A 65 -15.79 -3.36 3.43
CA ALA A 65 -16.58 -3.78 2.28
C ALA A 65 -18.09 -3.65 2.51
N ALA A 66 -18.58 -3.73 3.76
CA ALA A 66 -19.97 -3.53 4.15
C ALA A 66 -20.42 -2.05 4.11
N GLU A 67 -19.50 -1.10 4.22
CA GLU A 67 -19.74 0.35 4.29
C GLU A 67 -19.62 1.05 2.93
N ILE A 68 -19.18 0.34 1.89
CA ILE A 68 -19.18 0.85 0.51
C ILE A 68 -20.58 1.33 0.12
N GLU A 69 -20.67 2.57 -0.36
CA GLU A 69 -21.91 3.21 -0.77
C GLU A 69 -22.71 2.34 -1.76
N PRO A 70 -24.03 2.19 -1.57
CA PRO A 70 -24.87 1.38 -2.45
C PRO A 70 -24.77 1.76 -3.92
N ASP A 71 -24.64 3.06 -4.21
CA ASP A 71 -24.52 3.58 -5.58
C ASP A 71 -23.24 3.11 -6.28
N MET A 72 -22.14 2.95 -5.53
CA MET A 72 -20.91 2.39 -6.09
C MET A 72 -21.07 0.90 -6.40
N ARG A 73 -21.88 0.17 -5.64
CA ARG A 73 -22.13 -1.26 -5.89
C ARG A 73 -23.17 -1.51 -6.99
N ALA A 74 -23.94 -0.50 -7.38
CA ALA A 74 -24.99 -0.65 -8.36
C ALA A 74 -24.39 -1.07 -9.72
N GLY A 75 -24.80 -2.23 -10.23
CA GLY A 75 -24.26 -2.78 -11.47
C GLY A 75 -22.79 -3.23 -11.39
N ALA A 76 -22.24 -3.39 -10.19
CA ALA A 76 -20.94 -4.00 -10.00
C ALA A 76 -21.01 -5.51 -10.27
N GLU A 77 -19.96 -6.04 -10.90
CA GLU A 77 -19.81 -7.48 -11.08
C GLU A 77 -19.32 -8.15 -9.80
N CYS A 78 -18.38 -7.50 -9.10
CA CYS A 78 -17.91 -7.95 -7.80
C CYS A 78 -17.22 -6.83 -7.01
N ILE A 79 -16.95 -7.12 -5.74
CA ILE A 79 -16.01 -6.35 -4.90
C ILE A 79 -14.78 -7.23 -4.74
N ALA A 80 -13.62 -6.71 -5.11
CA ALA A 80 -12.33 -7.34 -4.91
C ALA A 80 -11.51 -6.57 -3.88
N PHE A 81 -10.39 -7.15 -3.44
CA PHE A 81 -9.47 -6.49 -2.53
C PHE A 81 -8.10 -6.35 -3.19
N ALA A 82 -7.66 -5.11 -3.35
CA ALA A 82 -6.32 -4.79 -3.83
C ALA A 82 -5.34 -4.82 -2.63
N PRO A 83 -4.32 -5.69 -2.66
CA PRO A 83 -3.24 -5.64 -1.67
C PRO A 83 -2.35 -4.42 -1.92
N VAL A 84 -2.07 -3.66 -0.87
CA VAL A 84 -1.25 -2.44 -0.93
C VAL A 84 -0.17 -2.54 0.14
N SER A 85 1.08 -2.46 -0.29
CA SER A 85 2.26 -2.50 0.57
C SER A 85 2.71 -1.07 0.90
N LEU A 86 2.16 -0.51 1.97
CA LEU A 86 2.55 0.82 2.42
C LEU A 86 3.88 0.80 3.17
N PRO A 87 4.87 1.63 2.80
CA PRO A 87 5.94 1.95 3.72
C PRO A 87 5.31 2.65 4.92
N GLY A 88 5.39 2.02 6.09
CA GLY A 88 4.92 2.65 7.32
C GLY A 88 5.61 3.99 7.51
N ARG A 89 4.89 5.01 8.00
CA ARG A 89 5.48 6.32 8.29
C ARG A 89 6.79 6.17 9.06
N SER A 90 7.84 6.81 8.56
CA SER A 90 9.12 6.87 9.26
C SER A 90 8.96 7.73 10.51
N ARG A 91 9.00 7.09 11.68
CA ARG A 91 9.02 7.79 12.96
C ARG A 91 10.45 7.98 13.42
N ARG A 92 10.82 9.23 13.75
CA ARG A 92 12.10 9.51 14.39
C ARG A 92 12.05 9.00 15.82
N ILE A 93 12.86 8.00 16.12
CA ILE A 93 13.02 7.42 17.45
C ILE A 93 14.43 7.74 17.98
N SER A 94 14.55 7.87 19.29
CA SER A 94 15.85 7.91 19.96
C SER A 94 16.16 6.51 20.49
N VAL A 95 17.31 5.95 20.10
CA VAL A 95 17.78 4.64 20.56
C VAL A 95 19.20 4.75 21.07
N THR A 96 19.55 3.94 22.07
CA THR A 96 20.91 3.81 22.59
C THR A 96 21.56 2.57 21.99
N LEU A 97 22.75 2.72 21.42
CA LEU A 97 23.52 1.64 20.79
C LEU A 97 24.95 1.68 21.33
N PRO A 98 25.64 0.53 21.44
CA PRO A 98 27.07 0.48 21.73
C PRO A 98 27.89 1.25 20.69
N GLU A 99 28.96 1.90 21.14
CA GLU A 99 29.83 2.73 20.29
C GLU A 99 30.52 1.90 19.20
N ASP A 100 31.06 0.73 19.55
CA ASP A 100 31.70 -0.20 18.61
C ASP A 100 30.72 -0.70 17.53
N LEU A 101 29.45 -0.89 17.89
CA LEU A 101 28.41 -1.28 16.93
C LEU A 101 28.09 -0.13 15.97
N LEU A 102 28.00 1.11 16.47
CA LEU A 102 27.77 2.29 15.64
C LEU A 102 28.90 2.49 14.62
N GLU A 103 30.15 2.39 15.05
CA GLU A 103 31.32 2.49 14.15
C GLU A 103 31.28 1.43 13.04
N ARG A 104 30.92 0.19 13.38
CA ARG A 104 30.78 -0.90 12.41
C ARG A 104 29.65 -0.67 11.42
N ILE A 105 28.53 -0.10 11.86
CA ILE A 105 27.41 0.27 10.97
C ILE A 105 27.86 1.38 10.02
N ASP A 106 28.55 2.41 10.52
CA ASP A 106 29.02 3.53 9.71
C ASP A 106 30.05 3.14 8.66
N ALA A 107 30.88 2.13 8.97
CA ALA A 107 31.86 1.60 8.03
C ALA A 107 31.21 0.94 6.80
N VAL A 108 29.96 0.47 6.90
CA VAL A 108 29.27 -0.27 5.83
C VAL A 108 28.05 0.44 5.26
N ALA A 109 27.48 1.42 5.98
CA ALA A 109 26.23 2.06 5.61
C ALA A 109 26.35 3.59 5.63
N GLY A 110 26.10 4.22 4.47
CA GLY A 110 25.95 5.69 4.38
C GLY A 110 24.65 6.22 4.99
N ASN A 111 23.72 5.36 5.41
CA ASN A 111 22.47 5.72 6.05
C ASN A 111 22.13 4.72 7.18
N ARG A 112 22.42 5.11 8.43
CA ARG A 112 22.16 4.31 9.63
C ARG A 112 20.70 3.88 9.74
N SER A 113 19.75 4.77 9.46
CA SER A 113 18.32 4.49 9.58
C SER A 113 17.87 3.38 8.61
N ARG A 114 18.34 3.43 7.36
CA ARG A 114 18.06 2.39 6.36
C ARG A 114 18.64 1.04 6.81
N PHE A 115 19.91 1.03 7.23
CA PHE A 115 20.56 -0.20 7.68
C PHE A 115 19.82 -0.86 8.84
N LEU A 116 19.46 -0.07 9.86
CA LEU A 116 18.70 -0.56 11.01
C LEU A 116 17.31 -1.07 10.63
N ALA A 117 16.61 -0.37 9.72
CA ALA A 117 15.30 -0.79 9.24
C ALA A 117 15.34 -2.11 8.46
N GLU A 118 16.35 -2.28 7.60
CA GLU A 118 16.55 -3.52 6.82
C GLU A 118 16.90 -4.70 7.73
N ALA A 119 17.83 -4.51 8.67
CA ALA A 119 18.23 -5.53 9.63
C ALA A 119 17.04 -5.96 10.52
N ALA A 120 16.26 -5.01 11.04
CA ALA A 120 15.06 -5.30 11.81
C ALA A 120 14.01 -6.05 10.97
N SER A 121 13.78 -5.63 9.73
CA SER A 121 12.85 -6.29 8.81
C SER A 121 13.27 -7.73 8.49
N ALA A 122 14.57 -7.98 8.32
CA ALA A 122 15.10 -9.32 8.12
C ALA A 122 14.88 -10.21 9.34
N ALA A 123 15.20 -9.71 10.54
CA ALA A 123 14.99 -10.44 11.78
C ALA A 123 13.51 -10.79 12.03
N LEU A 124 12.59 -9.86 11.73
CA LEU A 124 11.15 -10.07 11.90
C LEU A 124 10.55 -11.07 10.88
N ARG A 125 11.18 -11.28 9.71
CA ARG A 125 10.74 -12.30 8.75
C ARG A 125 11.13 -13.72 9.16
N SER A 126 12.16 -13.84 9.98
CA SER A 126 12.69 -15.14 10.47
C SER A 126 12.14 -15.53 11.85
N ALA A 127 11.27 -14.71 12.44
CA ALA A 127 10.62 -14.95 13.72
C ALA A 127 9.22 -15.55 13.50
#